data_AF-A0A920SBA3-F1
#
_entry.id   AF-A0A920SBA3-F1
#
_cell.length_a   1.000
_cell.length_b   1.000
_cell.length_c   1.000
_cell.angle_alpha   90.00
_cell.angle_beta   90.00
_cell.angle_gamma   90.00
#
_symmetry.space_group_name_H-M   'P 1'
#
loop_
_entity.id
_entity.type
_entity.pdbx_description
1 polymer ?
#
loop_
_entity_poly.entity_id
_entity_poly.type
_entity_poly.pdbx_seq_one_letter_code
_entity_poly.pdbx_strand_id
1 'polypeptide(L)'
;MALTCDVTNEEQVMHMVGQTIDMYGKVDVLVNNAGVMVRGKDLLDIMPDEWDQSVDTNLKGTYLCCRTVVPTMIEQEEGASSISDQEWEAPRNKEEASLQLRQGSGPYVQLLPGSRNT
;
A
#
# COMPACT_ATOMS: atom_id res chain seq x y z
N MET A 1 -3.48 -8.95 -12.69
CA MET A 1 -4.74 -8.18 -12.77
C MET A 1 -4.47 -6.75 -12.34
N ALA A 2 -5.27 -5.77 -12.77
CA ALA A 2 -5.20 -4.39 -12.25
C ALA A 2 -6.62 -3.97 -11.83
N LEU A 3 -6.77 -3.45 -10.62
CA LEU A 3 -8.05 -2.98 -10.06
C LEU A 3 -7.88 -1.53 -9.62
N THR A 4 -8.85 -0.69 -9.98
CA THR A 4 -8.93 0.67 -9.46
C THR A 4 -9.58 0.63 -8.09
N CYS A 5 -8.93 1.23 -7.10
CA CYS A 5 -9.43 1.28 -5.72
C CYS A 5 -8.98 2.58 -5.08
N ASP A 6 -9.93 3.32 -4.51
CA ASP A 6 -9.65 4.36 -3.53
C ASP A 6 -9.48 3.71 -2.16
N VAL A 7 -8.26 3.76 -1.61
CA VAL A 7 -7.93 3.12 -0.32
C VAL A 7 -8.66 3.77 0.86
N THR A 8 -9.18 4.99 0.71
CA THR A 8 -9.96 5.68 1.75
C THR A 8 -11.40 5.18 1.85
N ASN A 9 -11.86 4.41 0.86
CA ASN A 9 -13.20 3.84 0.75
C ASN A 9 -13.20 2.35 1.11
N GLU A 10 -13.83 2.01 2.24
CA GLU A 10 -13.88 0.64 2.78
C GLU A 10 -14.51 -0.37 1.82
N GLU A 11 -15.62 -0.02 1.15
CA GLU A 11 -16.30 -0.92 0.23
C GLU A 11 -15.44 -1.26 -0.99
N GLN A 12 -14.70 -0.27 -1.53
CA GLN A 12 -13.78 -0.49 -2.63
C GLN A 12 -12.59 -1.38 -2.22
N VAL A 13 -12.05 -1.18 -1.02
CA VAL A 13 -10.98 -2.03 -0.47
C VAL A 13 -11.47 -3.47 -0.32
N MET A 14 -12.66 -3.67 0.26
CA MET A 14 -13.27 -5.00 0.39
C MET A 14 -13.48 -5.68 -0.97
N HIS A 15 -13.98 -4.94 -1.97
CA HIS A 15 -14.18 -5.47 -3.31
C HIS A 15 -12.85 -5.88 -3.96
N MET A 16 -11.83 -5.03 -3.86
CA MET A 16 -10.51 -5.26 -4.44
C MET A 16 -9.80 -6.47 -3.82
N VAL A 17 -9.89 -6.65 -2.51
CA VAL A 17 -9.37 -7.83 -1.82
C VAL A 17 -10.15 -9.09 -2.21
N GLY A 18 -11.49 -9.01 -2.23
CA GLY A 18 -12.36 -10.12 -2.62
C GLY A 18 -12.06 -10.63 -4.03
N GLN A 19 -11.97 -9.73 -5.01
CA GLN A 19 -11.61 -10.08 -6.39
C GLN A 19 -10.22 -10.72 -6.50
N THR A 20 -9.27 -10.28 -5.67
CA THR A 20 -7.93 -10.88 -5.64
C THR A 20 -7.98 -12.31 -5.11
N ILE A 21 -8.69 -12.53 -4.01
CA ILE A 21 -8.86 -13.87 -3.42
C ILE A 21 -9.62 -14.78 -4.38
N ASP A 22 -10.69 -14.31 -5.01
CA ASP A 22 -11.45 -15.10 -5.98
C ASP A 22 -10.60 -15.54 -7.18
N MET A 23 -9.67 -14.70 -7.63
CA MET A 23 -8.82 -15.00 -8.78
C MET A 23 -7.60 -15.86 -8.44
N TYR A 24 -6.96 -15.62 -7.30
CA TYR A 24 -5.66 -16.21 -6.96
C TYR A 24 -5.70 -17.17 -5.76
N GLY A 25 -6.82 -17.23 -5.04
CA GLY A 25 -7.05 -18.07 -3.87
C GLY A 25 -6.42 -17.55 -2.57
N LYS A 26 -5.38 -16.72 -2.66
CA LYS A 26 -4.67 -16.18 -1.50
C LYS A 26 -3.99 -14.83 -1.74
N VAL A 27 -3.51 -14.23 -0.66
CA VAL A 27 -2.69 -13.01 -0.66
C VAL A 27 -1.43 -13.27 0.16
N ASP A 28 -0.27 -13.37 -0.50
CA ASP A 28 1.00 -13.65 0.18
C ASP A 28 1.68 -12.38 0.73
N VAL A 29 1.52 -11.25 0.03
CA VAL A 29 2.17 -9.97 0.37
C VAL A 29 1.17 -8.84 0.22
N LEU A 30 1.09 -7.97 1.23
CA LEU A 30 0.37 -6.70 1.17
C LEU A 30 1.37 -5.54 1.18
N VAL A 31 1.37 -4.74 0.12
CA VAL A 31 2.15 -3.50 0.03
C VAL A 31 1.21 -2.30 0.15
N ASN A 32 1.25 -1.61 1.28
CA ASN A 32 0.53 -0.35 1.50
C ASN A 32 1.40 0.81 1.04
N ASN A 33 1.15 1.27 -0.18
CA ASN A 33 1.98 2.31 -0.80
C ASN A 33 1.14 3.37 -1.54
N ALA A 34 -0.19 3.30 -1.44
CA ALA A 34 -1.01 4.47 -1.73
C ALA A 34 -0.70 5.58 -0.72
N GLY A 35 -0.28 6.75 -1.21
CA GLY A 35 0.11 7.87 -0.34
C GLY A 35 -0.02 9.24 -1.00
N VAL A 36 -0.47 10.21 -0.21
CA VAL A 36 -0.52 11.63 -0.54
C VAL A 36 0.43 12.39 0.38
N MET A 37 1.20 13.30 -0.19
CA MET A 37 2.12 14.16 0.56
C MET A 37 1.80 15.62 0.23
N VAL A 38 1.54 16.42 1.26
CA VAL A 38 1.45 17.88 1.12
C VAL A 38 2.88 18.41 0.92
N ARG A 39 3.15 18.99 -0.25
CA ARG A 39 4.49 19.45 -0.64
C ARG A 39 4.59 20.96 -0.68
N GLY A 40 5.75 21.49 -0.26
CA GLY A 40 6.11 22.90 -0.46
C GLY A 40 5.37 23.88 0.44
N LYS A 41 4.83 23.42 1.58
CA LYS A 41 4.20 24.26 2.59
C LYS A 41 4.86 24.05 3.94
N ASP A 42 5.04 25.13 4.69
CA ASP A 42 5.38 25.03 6.10
C ASP A 42 4.15 24.60 6.91
N LEU A 43 4.38 24.07 8.11
CA LEU A 43 3.32 23.51 8.96
C LEU A 43 2.12 24.46 9.16
N LEU A 44 2.37 25.76 9.28
CA LEU A 44 1.33 26.77 9.52
C LEU A 44 0.51 27.11 8.26
N ASP A 45 0.99 26.74 7.08
CA ASP A 45 0.34 27.02 5.79
C ASP A 45 -0.46 25.83 5.24
N ILE A 46 -0.38 24.67 5.91
CA ILE A 46 -1.16 23.48 5.56
C ILE A 46 -2.61 23.72 5.96
N MET A 47 -3.51 23.65 4.99
CA MET A 47 -4.94 23.76 5.27
C MET A 47 -5.45 22.49 5.95
N PRO A 48 -6.42 22.57 6.88
CA PRO A 48 -6.99 21.40 7.53
C PRO A 48 -7.42 20.31 6.55
N ASP A 49 -8.09 20.66 5.44
CA ASP A 49 -8.55 19.69 4.44
C ASP A 49 -7.39 18.95 3.73
N GLU A 50 -6.24 19.62 3.53
CA GLU A 50 -5.04 19.00 2.92
C GLU A 50 -4.37 18.03 3.89
N TRP A 51 -4.35 18.38 5.17
CA TRP A 51 -3.90 17.50 6.22
C TRP A 51 -4.80 16.27 6.35
N ASP A 52 -6.12 16.49 6.40
CA ASP A 52 -7.12 15.43 6.51
C ASP A 52 -7.03 14.47 5.32
N GLN A 53 -6.85 14.98 4.09
CA GLN A 53 -6.63 14.14 2.92
C GLN A 53 -5.36 13.26 3.05
N SER A 54 -4.27 13.82 3.57
CA SER A 54 -3.04 13.07 3.81
C SER A 54 -3.24 11.98 4.86
N VAL A 55 -3.94 12.27 5.95
CA VAL A 55 -4.24 11.32 7.02
C VAL A 55 -5.18 10.22 6.52
N ASP A 56 -6.24 10.59 5.79
CA ASP A 56 -7.19 9.63 5.24
C ASP A 56 -6.50 8.66 4.27
N THR A 57 -5.65 9.16 3.39
CA THR A 57 -4.95 8.29 2.43
C THR A 57 -3.90 7.42 3.12
N ASN A 58 -3.00 8.04 3.88
CA ASN A 58 -1.78 7.37 4.34
C ASN A 58 -2.04 6.48 5.56
N LEU A 59 -2.95 6.90 6.44
CA LEU A 59 -3.19 6.24 7.72
C LEU A 59 -4.45 5.39 7.68
N LYS A 60 -5.60 6.01 7.38
CA LYS A 60 -6.88 5.29 7.30
C LYS A 60 -6.87 4.28 6.15
N GLY A 61 -6.33 4.64 4.99
CA GLY A 61 -6.20 3.71 3.85
C GLY A 61 -5.38 2.47 4.19
N THR A 62 -4.20 2.66 4.78
CA THR A 62 -3.36 1.56 5.28
C THR A 62 -4.10 0.69 6.30
N TYR A 63 -4.82 1.30 7.24
CA TYR A 63 -5.61 0.58 8.22
C TYR A 63 -6.70 -0.29 7.57
N LEU A 64 -7.45 0.26 6.61
CA LEU A 64 -8.52 -0.47 5.92
C LEU A 64 -7.96 -1.67 5.14
N CYS A 65 -6.90 -1.47 4.36
CA CYS A 65 -6.24 -2.56 3.64
C CYS A 65 -5.77 -3.67 4.57
N CYS A 66 -5.07 -3.33 5.66
CA CYS A 66 -4.63 -4.30 6.66
C CYS A 66 -5.81 -5.02 7.33
N ARG A 67 -6.85 -4.28 7.74
CA ARG A 67 -8.04 -4.83 8.39
C ARG A 67 -8.74 -5.87 7.51
N THR A 68 -8.79 -5.64 6.20
CA THR A 68 -9.45 -6.54 5.26
C THR A 68 -8.58 -7.74 4.88
N VAL A 69 -7.27 -7.57 4.69
CA VAL A 69 -6.38 -8.62 4.18
C VAL A 69 -5.83 -9.53 5.29
N VAL A 70 -5.46 -8.97 6.45
CA VAL A 70 -4.76 -9.70 7.52
C VAL A 70 -5.55 -10.93 8.02
N PRO A 71 -6.88 -10.89 8.22
CA PRO A 71 -7.61 -12.08 8.63
C PRO A 71 -7.42 -13.27 7.68
N THR A 72 -7.47 -13.02 6.37
CA THR A 72 -7.26 -14.05 5.35
C THR A 72 -5.83 -14.59 5.38
N MET A 73 -4.84 -13.74 5.64
CA MET A 73 -3.45 -14.18 5.78
C MET A 73 -3.23 -15.02 7.05
N ILE A 74 -3.91 -14.70 8.16
CA ILE A 74 -3.84 -15.49 9.41
C ILE A 74 -4.40 -16.90 9.18
N GLU A 75 -5.53 -17.01 8.47
CA GLU A 75 -6.14 -18.31 8.13
C GLU A 75 -5.26 -19.19 7.22
N GLN A 76 -4.32 -18.59 6.49
CA GLN A 76 -3.47 -19.29 5.52
C GLN A 76 -2.25 -20.00 6.14
N GLU A 77 -1.91 -19.74 7.40
CA GLU A 77 -0.78 -20.33 8.16
C GLU A 77 0.63 -20.26 7.49
N GLU A 78 0.76 -19.56 6.35
CA GLU A 78 2.01 -19.26 5.64
C GLU A 78 2.42 -17.80 5.94
N GLY A 79 3.69 -17.55 6.22
CA GLY A 79 4.19 -16.27 6.76
C GLY A 79 3.72 -15.02 5.99
N ALA A 80 2.94 -14.17 6.66
CA ALA A 80 2.40 -12.93 6.12
C ALA A 80 3.35 -11.75 6.33
N SER A 81 3.67 -11.01 5.26
CA SER A 81 4.45 -9.76 5.34
C SER A 81 3.60 -8.58 4.86
N SER A 82 3.33 -7.63 5.75
CA SER A 82 2.81 -6.31 5.39
C SER A 82 3.97 -5.31 5.33
N ILE A 83 4.06 -4.58 4.21
CA ILE A 83 5.06 -3.53 4.00
C ILE A 83 4.30 -2.22 3.81
N SER A 84 4.55 -1.23 4.68
CA SER A 84 4.07 0.14 4.51
C SER A 84 5.23 1.02 4.05
N ASP A 85 5.14 1.64 2.89
CA ASP A 85 6.10 2.65 2.46
C ASP A 85 5.85 3.92 3.28
N GLN A 86 6.71 4.21 4.26
CA GLN A 86 6.64 5.45 5.07
C GLN A 86 7.78 6.43 4.78
N GLU A 87 8.78 6.08 3.97
CA GLU A 87 9.90 6.96 3.66
C GLU A 87 10.36 6.80 2.20
N TRP A 88 9.71 7.53 1.29
CA TRP A 88 10.27 7.78 -0.05
C TRP A 88 10.90 9.16 -0.12
N GLU A 89 12.22 9.21 -0.10
CA GLU A 89 12.99 10.41 -0.46
C GLU A 89 13.33 10.39 -1.96
N ALA A 90 13.13 11.53 -2.65
CA ALA A 90 13.48 11.65 -4.06
C ALA A 90 14.98 11.37 -4.26
N PRO A 91 15.36 10.40 -5.12
CA PRO A 91 16.75 9.99 -5.26
C PRO A 91 17.57 11.13 -5.87
N ARG A 92 18.73 11.41 -5.29
CA ARG A 92 19.63 12.49 -5.74
C ARG A 92 20.41 12.09 -6.99
N ASN A 93 20.51 10.79 -7.28
CA ASN A 93 21.22 10.27 -8.44
C ASN A 93 20.69 8.91 -8.92
N LYS A 94 21.26 8.44 -10.04
CA LYS A 94 20.84 7.21 -10.74
C LYS A 94 21.19 5.92 -9.99
N GLU A 95 22.24 5.90 -9.17
CA GLU A 95 22.58 4.73 -8.34
C GLU A 95 21.60 4.58 -7.17
N GLU A 96 21.26 5.69 -6.51
CA GLU A 96 20.28 5.74 -5.42
C GLU A 96 18.89 5.36 -5.94
N ALA A 97 18.47 5.87 -7.11
CA ALA A 97 17.25 5.46 -7.78
C ALA A 97 17.23 3.96 -8.11
N SER A 98 18.36 3.39 -8.53
CA SER A 98 18.48 1.96 -8.85
C SER A 98 18.45 1.07 -7.60
N LEU A 99 18.90 1.58 -6.46
CA LEU A 99 18.80 0.94 -5.14
C LEU A 99 17.38 0.99 -4.59
N GLN A 100 16.71 2.14 -4.69
CA GLN A 100 15.31 2.32 -4.26
C GLN A 100 14.35 1.45 -5.10
N LEU A 101 14.56 1.37 -6.42
CA LEU A 101 13.79 0.49 -7.31
C LEU A 101 13.99 -1.01 -7.02
N ARG A 102 15.19 -1.40 -6.54
CA ARG A 102 15.45 -2.76 -6.04
C ARG A 102 14.77 -3.03 -4.70
N GLN A 103 14.44 -1.99 -3.95
CA GLN A 103 13.74 -2.07 -2.66
C GLN A 103 12.22 -1.91 -2.79
N GLY A 104 11.69 -1.74 -4.01
CA GLY A 104 10.26 -1.92 -4.30
C GLY A 104 9.36 -0.72 -4.07
N SER A 105 9.89 0.50 -4.05
CA SER A 105 9.10 1.70 -3.75
C SER A 105 8.63 2.46 -5.01
N GLY A 106 7.31 2.67 -5.09
CA GLY A 106 6.58 3.29 -6.20
C GLY A 106 5.08 2.97 -6.13
N PRO A 107 4.14 3.85 -6.55
CA PRO A 107 2.75 4.01 -6.07
C PRO A 107 1.73 2.91 -6.49
N TYR A 108 2.09 1.63 -6.40
CA TYR A 108 1.19 0.48 -6.53
C TYR A 108 0.96 -0.25 -5.20
N VAL A 109 -0.29 -0.59 -4.91
CA VAL A 109 -0.59 -1.72 -4.02
C VAL A 109 -0.35 -2.97 -4.84
N GLN A 110 0.76 -3.66 -4.59
CA GLN A 110 1.13 -4.85 -5.34
C GLN A 110 0.95 -6.09 -4.47
N LEU A 111 -0.06 -6.88 -4.78
CA LEU A 111 -0.25 -8.21 -4.20
C LEU A 111 0.54 -9.20 -5.06
N LEU A 112 1.67 -9.68 -4.54
CA LEU A 112 2.57 -10.58 -5.26
C LEU A 112 2.23 -12.04 -4.92
N PRO A 113 2.07 -12.95 -5.90
CA PRO A 113 2.04 -14.38 -5.61
C PRO A 113 3.43 -14.87 -5.23
N GLY A 114 3.54 -15.63 -4.14
CA GLY A 114 4.80 -16.21 -3.69
C GLY A 114 5.41 -17.19 -4.70
N SER A 115 6.68 -17.01 -5.06
CA SER A 115 7.44 -18.03 -5.79
C SER A 115 7.67 -19.23 -4.88
N ARG A 116 7.23 -20.42 -5.29
CA ARG A 116 7.67 -21.67 -4.64
C ARG A 116 9.19 -21.77 -4.83
N ASN A 117 9.94 -21.64 -3.75
CA ASN A 117 11.28 -22.21 -3.70
C ASN A 117 11.11 -23.74 -3.78
N THR A 118 11.43 -24.31 -4.94
CA THR A 118 11.80 -25.73 -5.07
C THR A 118 13.28 -25.88 -4.76
#